data_AF-A0A3N5K8U8-F1
#
_entry.id   AF-A0A3N5K8U8-F1
#
_cell.length_a   1.000
_cell.length_b   1.000
_cell.length_c   1.000
_cell.angle_alpha   90.00
_cell.angle_beta   90.00
_cell.angle_gamma   90.00
#
_symmetry.space_group_name_H-M   'P 1'
#
loop_
_entity.id
_entity.type
_entity.pdbx_description
1 polymer ?
#
loop_
_entity_poly.entity_id
_entity_poly.type
_entity_poly.pdbx_seq_one_letter_code
_entity_poly.pdbx_strand_id
1 'polypeptide(L)'
;MPDWSRRDLLRASGVAAVAVPMSTLVAGAPVGAASSSEAALRPEELAAFGTGAVVFHVRDAARGEVAILQGADEVVVRDPQLVARVMRAAQSAQAG
;
A
#
# COMPACT_ATOMS: atom_id res chain seq x y z
N MET A 1 9.39 34.78 -7.65
CA MET A 1 9.04 33.58 -6.87
C MET A 1 7.54 33.40 -7.04
N PRO A 2 7.04 32.32 -7.64
CA PRO A 2 5.61 32.21 -7.89
C PRO A 2 4.86 32.00 -6.57
N ASP A 3 3.96 32.92 -6.24
CA ASP A 3 3.06 32.84 -5.09
C ASP A 3 1.99 31.78 -5.35
N TRP A 4 2.23 30.55 -4.87
CA TRP A 4 1.25 29.48 -4.95
C TRP A 4 0.12 29.75 -3.94
N SER A 5 -1.06 30.04 -4.44
CA SER A 5 -2.24 30.31 -3.62
C SER A 5 -2.72 29.01 -2.96
N ARG A 6 -3.14 29.08 -1.69
CA ARG A 6 -3.72 27.94 -0.93
C ARG A 6 -4.84 27.22 -1.69
N ARG A 7 -5.50 27.90 -2.63
CA ARG A 7 -6.55 27.35 -3.49
C ARG A 7 -6.01 26.36 -4.54
N ASP A 8 -4.79 26.57 -5.05
CA ASP A 8 -4.15 25.64 -5.99
C ASP A 8 -3.70 24.36 -5.29
N LEU A 9 -3.29 24.48 -4.02
CA LEU A 9 -2.90 23.35 -3.18
C LEU A 9 -4.11 22.45 -2.82
N LEU A 10 -5.29 23.04 -2.61
CA LEU A 10 -6.54 22.29 -2.40
C LEU A 10 -7.11 21.65 -3.68
N ARG A 11 -6.84 22.23 -4.86
CA ARG A 11 -7.16 21.56 -6.14
C ARG A 11 -6.25 20.37 -6.41
N ALA A 12 -5.00 20.42 -5.97
CA ALA A 12 -4.05 19.32 -6.14
C ALA A 12 -4.37 18.09 -5.28
N SER A 13 -5.17 18.23 -4.20
CA SER A 13 -5.54 17.12 -3.31
C SER A 13 -6.84 16.39 -3.68
N GLY A 14 -7.46 16.71 -4.82
CA GLY A 14 -8.65 16.02 -5.32
C GLY A 14 -8.33 14.68 -5.97
N VAL A 15 -7.89 13.69 -5.19
CA VAL A 15 -7.69 12.32 -5.69
C VAL A 15 -9.05 11.63 -5.81
N ALA A 16 -9.39 11.28 -7.06
CA ALA A 16 -10.59 10.55 -7.42
C ALA A 16 -10.61 9.17 -6.74
N ALA A 17 -11.70 8.88 -6.02
CA ALA A 17 -12.03 7.53 -5.62
C ALA A 17 -12.47 6.76 -6.87
N VAL A 18 -11.56 6.00 -7.48
CA VAL A 18 -11.91 5.06 -8.55
C VAL A 18 -12.28 3.74 -7.90
N ALA A 19 -13.57 3.41 -7.93
CA ALA A 19 -14.05 2.07 -7.66
C ALA A 19 -13.50 1.13 -8.74
N VAL A 20 -12.59 0.23 -8.37
CA VAL A 20 -12.08 -0.81 -9.28
C VAL A 20 -13.10 -1.95 -9.32
N PRO A 21 -13.74 -2.23 -10.48
CA PRO A 21 -14.57 -3.42 -10.61
C PRO A 21 -13.67 -4.66 -10.57
N MET A 22 -13.93 -5.54 -9.60
CA MET A 22 -13.37 -6.90 -9.45
C MET A 22 -13.84 -7.81 -10.60
N SER A 23 -13.40 -7.57 -11.84
CA SER A 23 -13.83 -8.41 -12.97
C SER A 23 -12.88 -8.37 -14.17
N THR A 24 -11.64 -8.85 -14.02
CA THR A 24 -10.89 -9.47 -15.14
C THR A 24 -9.66 -10.24 -14.62
N LEU A 25 -9.92 -11.45 -14.14
CA LEU A 25 -8.92 -12.52 -14.10
C LEU A 25 -8.64 -12.97 -15.55
N VAL A 26 -7.42 -12.75 -16.07
CA VAL A 26 -6.64 -13.72 -16.88
C VAL A 26 -5.51 -13.02 -17.66
N ALA A 27 -4.26 -13.44 -17.41
CA ALA A 27 -3.22 -13.78 -18.40
C ALA A 27 -1.80 -13.47 -17.88
N GLY A 28 -1.18 -14.50 -17.31
CA GLY A 28 0.23 -14.85 -17.53
C GLY A 28 1.32 -13.79 -17.33
N ALA A 29 1.81 -13.67 -16.09
CA ALA A 29 3.21 -13.32 -15.84
C ALA A 29 3.77 -14.30 -14.80
N PRO A 30 4.99 -14.85 -14.96
CA PRO A 30 5.61 -15.64 -13.92
C PRO A 30 5.95 -14.69 -12.77
N VAL A 31 5.06 -14.59 -11.79
CA VAL A 31 5.39 -14.01 -10.49
C VAL A 31 6.47 -14.90 -9.92
N GLY A 32 7.72 -14.42 -9.98
CA GLY A 32 8.87 -15.13 -9.44
C GLY A 32 8.52 -15.61 -8.04
N ALA A 33 8.66 -16.92 -7.83
CA ALA A 33 8.38 -17.57 -6.55
C ALA A 33 9.31 -16.98 -5.48
N ALA A 34 8.84 -15.94 -4.81
CA ALA A 34 9.38 -15.52 -3.53
C ALA A 34 8.97 -16.62 -2.54
N SER A 35 9.79 -17.66 -2.46
CA SER A 35 9.70 -18.69 -1.42
C SER A 35 10.18 -18.08 -0.12
N SER A 36 9.42 -17.13 0.42
CA SER A 36 9.41 -16.84 1.83
C SER A 36 8.23 -17.64 2.36
N SER A 37 8.53 -18.65 3.16
CA SER A 37 7.56 -19.38 3.98
C SER A 37 7.04 -18.43 5.06
N GLU A 38 6.40 -17.35 4.64
CA GLU A 38 5.63 -16.49 5.53
C GLU A 38 4.36 -17.28 5.83
N ALA A 39 4.23 -17.71 7.08
CA ALA A 39 3.06 -18.45 7.51
C ALA A 39 1.83 -17.60 7.19
N ALA A 40 0.86 -18.18 6.48
CA ALA A 40 -0.41 -17.53 6.27
C ALA A 40 -1.00 -17.15 7.63
N LEU A 41 -1.56 -15.94 7.73
CA LEU A 41 -2.26 -15.50 8.93
C LEU A 41 -3.31 -16.54 9.32
N ARG A 42 -3.33 -16.91 10.60
CA ARG A 42 -4.35 -17.82 11.10
C ARG A 42 -5.72 -17.12 11.10
N PRO A 43 -6.82 -17.84 10.94
CA PRO A 43 -8.16 -17.24 10.93
C PRO A 43 -8.45 -16.36 12.15
N GLU A 44 -7.95 -16.74 13.33
CA GLU A 44 -8.07 -15.98 14.56
C GLU A 44 -7.30 -14.64 14.53
N GLU A 45 -6.16 -14.59 13.84
CA GLU A 45 -5.35 -13.37 13.68
C GLU A 45 -6.05 -12.43 12.70
N LEU A 46 -6.59 -12.97 11.60
CA LEU A 46 -7.37 -12.21 10.64
C LEU A 46 -8.66 -11.65 11.27
N ALA A 47 -9.33 -12.42 12.13
CA ALA A 47 -10.50 -11.95 12.87
C ALA A 47 -10.15 -10.82 13.85
N ALA A 48 -8.95 -10.85 14.46
CA ALA A 48 -8.47 -9.79 15.34
C ALA A 48 -8.18 -8.48 14.59
N PHE A 49 -7.84 -8.52 13.29
CA PHE A 49 -7.77 -7.33 12.44
C PHE A 49 -9.16 -6.68 12.20
N GLY A 50 -10.26 -7.37 12.52
CA GLY A 50 -11.60 -6.84 12.36
C GLY A 50 -11.94 -6.47 10.91
N THR A 51 -12.98 -5.65 10.73
CA THR A 51 -13.49 -5.24 9.41
C THR A 51 -13.12 -3.79 9.03
N GLY A 52 -12.27 -3.15 9.82
CA GLY A 52 -11.86 -1.77 9.59
C GLY A 52 -10.95 -1.64 8.35
N ALA A 53 -11.00 -0.47 7.70
CA ALA A 53 -10.04 -0.16 6.65
C ALA A 53 -8.63 -0.09 7.26
N VAL A 54 -7.69 -0.83 6.67
CA VAL A 54 -6.27 -0.75 7.00
C VAL A 54 -5.60 0.11 5.93
N VAL A 55 -4.90 1.16 6.37
CA VAL A 55 -4.10 2.00 5.48
C VAL A 55 -2.63 1.67 5.72
N PHE A 56 -1.94 1.36 4.63
CA PHE A 56 -0.53 1.05 4.65
C PHE A 56 0.21 2.14 3.87
N HIS A 57 1.18 2.81 4.49
CA HIS A 57 2.00 3.79 3.80
C HIS A 57 3.48 3.65 4.16
N VAL A 58 4.33 3.75 3.14
CA VAL A 58 5.79 3.74 3.31
C VAL A 58 6.21 5.13 3.80
N ARG A 59 6.76 5.20 5.03
CA ARG A 59 7.26 6.47 5.61
C ARG A 59 8.64 6.81 5.10
N ASP A 60 9.54 5.82 5.08
CA ASP A 60 10.90 5.98 4.57
C ASP A 60 11.32 4.71 3.83
N ALA A 61 11.36 4.81 2.49
CA ALA A 61 11.69 3.67 1.65
C ALA A 61 13.16 3.23 1.78
N ALA A 62 14.08 4.16 2.06
CA ALA A 62 15.50 3.86 2.17
C ALA A 62 15.82 3.12 3.47
N ARG A 63 15.09 3.46 4.56
CA ARG A 63 15.25 2.81 5.87
C ARG A 63 14.40 1.55 6.01
N GLY A 64 13.46 1.33 5.10
CA GLY A 64 12.51 0.23 5.12
C GLY A 64 11.38 0.45 6.12
N GLU A 65 11.00 1.70 6.39
CA GLU A 65 9.99 2.04 7.40
C GLU A 65 8.61 2.19 6.79
N VAL A 66 7.64 1.56 7.45
CA VAL A 66 6.23 1.56 7.05
C VAL A 66 5.37 1.85 8.27
N ALA A 67 4.36 2.69 8.10
CA ALA A 67 3.27 2.81 9.05
C ALA A 67 2.02 2.08 8.57
N ILE A 68 1.43 1.33 9.48
CA ILE A 68 0.17 0.61 9.34
C ILE A 68 -0.83 1.31 10.25
N LEU A 69 -1.90 1.82 9.66
CA LEU A 69 -2.98 2.48 10.36
C LEU A 69 -4.22 1.61 10.32
N GLN A 70 -4.83 1.42 11.48
CA GLN A 70 -6.07 0.67 11.65
C GLN A 70 -6.97 1.42 12.63
N GLY A 71 -8.03 2.02 12.12
CA GLY A 71 -8.88 2.90 12.94
C GLY A 71 -8.08 4.11 13.47
N ALA A 72 -7.86 4.14 14.78
CA ALA A 72 -7.08 5.20 15.46
C ALA A 72 -5.66 4.75 15.85
N ASP A 73 -5.34 3.48 15.65
CA ASP A 73 -4.04 2.93 16.01
C ASP A 73 -3.06 3.04 14.84
N GLU A 74 -1.84 3.45 15.13
CA GLU A 74 -0.72 3.49 14.18
C GLU A 74 0.43 2.62 14.71
N VAL A 75 0.91 1.72 13.86
CA VAL A 75 2.08 0.87 14.15
C VAL A 75 3.13 1.11 13.08
N VAL A 76 4.35 1.44 13.52
CA VAL A 76 5.50 1.59 12.62
C VAL A 76 6.34 0.33 12.65
N VAL A 77 6.53 -0.28 11.49
CA VAL A 77 7.34 -1.48 11.30
C VAL A 77 8.50 -1.15 10.38
N ARG A 78 9.67 -1.74 10.66
CA ARG A 78 10.84 -1.63 9.80
C ARG A 78 11.08 -2.96 9.10
N ASP A 79 10.70 -3.04 7.83
CA ASP A 79 10.94 -4.18 6.95
C ASP A 79 11.36 -3.69 5.55
N PRO A 80 12.68 -3.68 5.27
CA PRO A 80 13.20 -3.29 3.96
C PRO A 80 12.74 -4.19 2.81
N GLN A 81 12.49 -5.49 3.06
CA GLN A 81 12.06 -6.42 2.01
C GLN A 81 10.61 -6.15 1.62
N LEU A 82 9.72 -5.94 2.59
CA LEU A 82 8.33 -5.58 2.34
C LEU A 82 8.24 -4.27 1.54
N VAL A 83 8.99 -3.25 1.95
CA VAL A 83 9.05 -1.96 1.24
C VAL A 83 9.49 -2.16 -0.22
N ALA A 84 10.55 -2.93 -0.46
CA ALA A 84 11.02 -3.20 -1.82
C ALA A 84 9.96 -3.90 -2.69
N ARG A 85 9.19 -4.85 -2.13
CA ARG A 85 8.09 -5.52 -2.83
C ARG A 85 6.98 -4.53 -3.20
N VAL A 86 6.54 -3.72 -2.25
CA VAL A 86 5.47 -2.72 -2.45
C VAL A 86 5.90 -1.68 -3.50
N MET A 87 7.13 -1.19 -3.43
CA MET A 87 7.65 -0.22 -4.40
C MET A 87 7.78 -0.79 -5.81
N ARG A 88 8.14 -2.07 -5.96
CA ARG A 88 8.18 -2.72 -7.27
C ARG A 88 6.77 -2.89 -7.85
N ALA A 89 5.81 -3.29 -7.02
CA ALA A 89 4.41 -3.40 -7.42
C ALA A 89 3.82 -2.04 -7.84
N ALA A 90 4.14 -0.98 -7.10
CA ALA A 90 3.71 0.38 -7.42
C ALA A 90 4.27 0.85 -8.78
N GLN A 91 5.56 0.61 -9.05
CA GLN A 91 6.17 0.91 -10.35
C GLN A 91 5.49 0.16 -11.50
N SER A 92 5.18 -1.13 -11.33
CA SER A 92 4.48 -1.90 -12.35
C SER A 92 3.05 -1.40 -12.60
N ALA A 93 2.37 -0.89 -11.57
CA ALA A 93 1.02 -0.35 -11.71
C ALA A 93 0.98 1.01 -12.43
N GLN A 94 2.06 1.79 -12.38
CA GLN A 94 2.17 3.06 -13.10
C GLN A 94 2.57 2.90 -14.57
N ALA A 95 3.14 1.76 -14.93
CA ALA A 95 3.64 1.49 -16.27
C ALA A 95 2.61 0.84 -17.22
N GLY A 96 1.45 0.43 -16.70
CA GLY A 96 0.34 -0.16 -17.46
C GLY A 96 -0.83 0.80 -17.58
#